data_AF-A0AAV6Y3B7-F1
#
_entry.id   AF-A0AAV6Y3B7-F1
#
_cell.length_a   1.000
_cell.length_b   1.000
_cell.length_c   1.000
_cell.angle_alpha   90.00
_cell.angle_beta   90.00
_cell.angle_gamma   90.00
#
_symmetry.space_group_name_H-M   'P 1'
#
loop_
_entity.id
_entity.type
_entity.pdbx_description
1 polymer ?
#
loop_
_entity_poly.entity_id
_entity_poly.type
_entity_poly.pdbx_seq_one_letter_code
_entity_poly.pdbx_strand_id
1 'polypeptide(L)'
;MRDFNFINPADELTKKYRNASTNLAILGRLGASLIHEVDATQMKNFPYFQTKRFHRIIYNFPHAGFYGKEDDPNLIMMHRNLVRGFFMNASSMLWPDGEIHVNHKITAPFSDWKILELASECSLILTELDDFKIEHYPGYNNKRGSSSRCDEPFYLGECRTFKFNLCPATTNIIKIVRNLNLTTSQNFPIPVQHQLVPFDHRFNECHRIFGRYLNHIEETFGSISYDVHSCVREALRVGFETYMRAVPGRPESGYIGVLEQLRHFSIVRSQRLRNMLLQLDQQLI
;
A
#
# COMPACT_ATOMS: atom_id res chain seq x y z
N MET A 1 -16.46 18.74 36.54
CA MET A 1 -16.87 18.89 35.13
C MET A 1 -15.75 19.60 34.41
N ARG A 2 -15.04 18.91 33.51
CA ARG A 2 -14.16 19.58 32.54
C ARG A 2 -14.98 19.67 31.26
N ASP A 3 -15.29 20.89 30.84
CA ASP A 3 -15.97 21.16 29.59
C ASP A 3 -15.04 20.75 28.44
N PHE A 4 -15.26 19.55 27.93
CA PHE A 4 -14.74 19.17 26.62
C PHE A 4 -15.57 19.94 25.60
N ASN A 5 -15.09 21.13 25.23
CA ASN A 5 -15.56 21.83 24.05
C ASN A 5 -15.39 20.89 22.85
N PHE A 6 -16.45 20.21 22.45
CA PHE A 6 -16.54 19.56 21.16
C PHE A 6 -16.52 20.67 20.11
N ILE A 7 -15.33 20.99 19.63
CA ILE A 7 -15.19 21.90 18.50
C ILE A 7 -15.53 21.10 17.25
N ASN A 8 -16.52 21.55 16.48
CA ASN A 8 -16.87 20.94 15.21
C ASN A 8 -15.63 21.02 14.28
N PRO A 9 -15.19 19.92 13.65
CA PRO A 9 -14.03 19.93 12.76
C PRO A 9 -14.14 20.94 11.60
N ALA A 10 -15.37 21.23 11.14
CA ALA A 10 -15.62 22.30 10.18
C ALA A 10 -15.29 23.68 10.76
N ASP A 11 -15.50 23.90 12.06
CA ASP A 11 -15.16 25.14 12.74
C ASP A 11 -13.64 25.32 12.88
N GLU A 12 -12.88 24.23 13.06
CA GLU A 12 -11.41 24.30 13.06
C GLU A 12 -10.86 24.65 11.66
N LEU A 13 -11.43 24.06 10.60
CA LEU A 13 -11.02 24.39 9.23
C LEU A 13 -11.31 25.85 8.88
N THR A 14 -12.46 26.38 9.29
CA THR A 14 -12.89 27.76 9.00
C THR A 14 -12.14 28.81 9.81
N LYS A 15 -11.69 28.50 11.02
CA LYS A 15 -10.75 29.35 11.78
C LYS A 15 -9.36 29.38 11.13
N LYS A 16 -8.93 28.26 10.56
CA LYS A 16 -7.56 28.08 10.05
C LYS A 16 -7.36 28.70 8.66
N TYR A 17 -8.34 28.60 7.78
CA TYR A 17 -8.23 29.08 6.40
C TYR A 17 -9.35 30.05 6.06
N ARG A 18 -8.98 31.27 5.62
CA ARG A 18 -9.94 32.35 5.35
C ARG A 18 -11.05 31.96 4.37
N ASN A 19 -10.71 31.11 3.39
CA ASN A 19 -11.64 30.72 2.32
C ASN A 19 -12.37 29.40 2.59
N ALA A 20 -12.13 28.73 3.72
CA ALA A 20 -12.71 27.42 4.00
C ALA A 20 -14.24 27.46 4.03
N SER A 21 -14.85 28.46 4.69
CA SER A 21 -16.32 28.56 4.78
C SER A 21 -16.98 28.65 3.41
N THR A 22 -16.42 29.49 2.53
CA THR A 22 -16.90 29.65 1.15
C THR A 22 -16.73 28.37 0.35
N ASN A 23 -15.57 27.71 0.44
CA ASN A 23 -15.30 26.46 -0.27
C ASN A 23 -16.24 25.33 0.18
N LEU A 24 -16.45 25.17 1.49
CA LEU A 24 -17.37 24.17 2.05
C LEU A 24 -18.82 24.42 1.59
N ALA A 25 -19.26 25.68 1.57
CA ALA A 25 -20.59 26.04 1.08
C ALA A 25 -20.77 25.74 -0.42
N ILE A 26 -19.76 26.04 -1.25
CA ILE A 26 -19.78 25.71 -2.68
C ILE A 26 -19.85 24.19 -2.88
N LEU A 27 -19.01 23.43 -2.18
CA LEU A 27 -19.01 21.96 -2.25
C LEU A 27 -20.38 21.37 -1.86
N GLY A 28 -20.98 21.86 -0.78
CA GLY A 28 -22.32 21.46 -0.36
C GLY A 28 -23.39 21.76 -1.41
N ARG A 29 -23.35 22.95 -2.03
CA ARG A 29 -24.26 23.34 -3.13
C ARG A 29 -24.09 22.47 -4.38
N LEU A 30 -22.88 21.99 -4.65
CA LEU A 30 -22.57 21.06 -5.73
C LEU A 30 -22.92 19.60 -5.38
N GLY A 31 -23.47 19.33 -4.19
CA GLY A 31 -23.89 18.00 -3.77
C GLY A 31 -22.77 17.12 -3.24
N ALA A 32 -21.60 17.68 -2.91
CA ALA A 32 -20.51 16.92 -2.33
C ALA A 32 -20.82 16.49 -0.89
N SER A 33 -20.50 15.25 -0.53
CA SER A 33 -20.48 14.81 0.87
C SER A 33 -19.18 15.25 1.54
N LEU A 34 -19.29 16.07 2.59
CA LEU A 34 -18.16 16.58 3.36
C LEU A 34 -17.99 15.74 4.63
N ILE A 35 -16.83 15.12 4.79
CA ILE A 35 -16.52 14.23 5.91
C ILE A 35 -15.16 14.65 6.46
N HIS A 36 -15.11 14.87 7.77
CA HIS A 36 -13.92 15.30 8.48
C HIS A 36 -13.45 14.19 9.43
N GLU A 37 -12.24 14.37 9.99
CA GLU A 37 -11.65 13.44 10.97
C GLU A 37 -11.49 12.00 10.46
N VAL A 38 -11.25 11.86 9.15
CA VAL A 38 -10.93 10.57 8.54
C VAL A 38 -9.42 10.38 8.54
N ASP A 39 -8.93 9.39 9.27
CA ASP A 39 -7.55 8.91 9.15
C ASP A 39 -7.39 8.15 7.83
N ALA A 40 -6.59 8.69 6.91
CA ALA A 40 -6.31 8.08 5.60
C ALA A 40 -5.71 6.66 5.70
N THR A 41 -5.05 6.33 6.81
CA THR A 41 -4.46 5.00 7.06
C THR A 41 -5.46 4.00 7.64
N GLN A 42 -6.67 4.44 8.00
CA GLN A 42 -7.75 3.61 8.55
C GLN A 42 -9.09 3.84 7.83
N MET A 43 -9.08 4.59 6.72
CA MET A 43 -10.30 5.07 6.07
C MET A 43 -11.25 3.96 5.60
N LYS A 44 -10.74 2.75 5.31
CA LYS A 44 -11.61 1.61 4.94
C LYS A 44 -12.53 1.17 6.09
N ASN A 45 -12.11 1.41 7.33
CA ASN A 45 -12.84 1.05 8.54
C ASN A 45 -13.82 2.14 8.96
N PHE A 46 -13.71 3.34 8.40
CA PHE A 46 -14.58 4.46 8.73
C PHE A 46 -16.03 4.11 8.36
N PRO A 47 -17.02 4.24 9.28
CA PRO A 47 -18.37 3.70 9.08
C PRO A 47 -19.03 4.10 7.76
N TYR A 48 -18.82 5.33 7.31
CA TYR A 48 -19.39 5.82 6.04
C TYR A 48 -18.81 5.12 4.79
N PHE A 49 -17.60 4.57 4.88
CA PHE A 49 -16.87 3.99 3.75
C PHE A 49 -16.86 2.46 3.72
N GLN A 50 -17.26 1.76 4.79
CA GLN A 50 -17.11 0.29 4.91
C GLN A 50 -17.69 -0.51 3.74
N THR A 51 -18.75 -0.02 3.10
CA THR A 51 -19.41 -0.68 1.96
C THR A 51 -19.17 0.02 0.62
N LYS A 52 -18.42 1.12 0.61
CA LYS A 52 -18.22 1.95 -0.57
C LYS A 52 -17.01 1.50 -1.38
N ARG A 53 -17.17 1.53 -2.70
CA ARG A 53 -16.06 1.43 -3.65
C ARG A 53 -16.04 2.63 -4.57
N PHE A 54 -14.85 3.01 -4.98
CA PHE A 54 -14.60 4.26 -5.71
C PHE A 54 -13.96 3.97 -7.06
N HIS A 55 -14.41 4.68 -8.08
CA HIS A 55 -13.74 4.69 -9.40
C HIS A 55 -12.47 5.52 -9.35
N ARG A 56 -12.41 6.51 -8.45
CA ARG A 56 -11.24 7.36 -8.27
C ARG A 56 -11.08 7.75 -6.81
N ILE A 57 -9.86 7.63 -6.30
CA ILE A 57 -9.45 8.13 -4.98
C ILE A 57 -8.26 9.06 -5.21
N ILE A 58 -8.35 10.31 -4.75
CA ILE A 58 -7.31 11.32 -4.98
C ILE A 58 -6.74 11.75 -3.63
N TYR A 59 -5.42 11.73 -3.48
CA TYR A 59 -4.72 12.27 -2.33
C TYR A 59 -3.75 13.39 -2.76
N ASN A 60 -4.10 14.62 -2.39
CA ASN A 60 -3.32 15.80 -2.75
C ASN A 60 -2.26 16.09 -1.69
N PHE A 61 -0.99 16.00 -2.06
CA PHE A 61 0.17 16.37 -1.22
C PHE A 61 0.09 15.78 0.20
N PRO A 62 0.06 14.44 0.33
CA PRO A 62 0.02 13.78 1.64
C PRO A 62 1.13 14.29 2.55
N HIS A 63 0.85 14.44 3.84
CA HIS A 63 1.83 14.95 4.81
C HIS A 63 1.54 14.42 6.22
N ALA A 64 2.55 13.87 6.90
CA ALA A 64 2.38 13.23 8.21
C ALA A 64 2.24 14.23 9.36
N GLY A 65 2.54 15.51 9.12
CA GLY A 65 2.56 16.57 10.13
C GLY A 65 3.94 17.21 10.22
N PHE A 66 4.07 18.21 11.08
CA PHE A 66 5.28 19.03 11.14
C PHE A 66 6.09 18.67 12.39
N TYR A 67 7.01 17.71 12.26
CA TYR A 67 7.81 17.18 13.37
C TYR A 67 9.32 17.45 13.24
N GLY A 68 9.72 18.29 12.29
CA GLY A 68 11.14 18.56 12.02
C GLY A 68 11.35 19.12 10.62
N LYS A 69 12.57 18.93 10.11
CA LYS A 69 12.92 19.28 8.73
C LYS A 69 12.50 18.17 7.78
N GLU A 70 12.06 18.54 6.58
CA GLU A 70 11.61 17.61 5.54
C GLU A 70 12.70 16.63 5.04
N ASP A 71 13.97 16.92 5.31
CA ASP A 71 15.12 16.06 5.00
C ASP A 71 15.54 15.14 6.17
N ASP A 72 14.86 15.20 7.31
CA ASP A 72 15.12 14.30 8.44
C ASP A 72 14.67 12.85 8.10
N PRO A 73 15.55 11.84 8.24
CA PRO A 73 15.22 10.46 7.90
C PRO A 73 14.02 9.87 8.67
N ASN A 74 13.82 10.25 9.94
CA ASN A 74 12.68 9.75 10.73
C ASN A 74 11.38 10.38 10.23
N LEU A 75 11.39 11.68 9.92
CA LEU A 75 10.22 12.35 9.36
C LEU A 75 9.89 11.79 7.96
N ILE A 76 10.89 11.56 7.11
CA ILE A 76 10.69 10.88 5.81
C ILE A 76 10.04 9.51 6.01
N MET A 77 10.45 8.74 7.01
CA MET A 77 9.84 7.45 7.32
C MET A 77 8.36 7.60 7.75
N MET A 78 8.03 8.61 8.55
CA MET A 78 6.63 8.90 8.93
C MET A 78 5.78 9.22 7.70
N HIS A 79 6.30 10.03 6.78
CA HIS A 79 5.63 10.34 5.51
C HIS A 79 5.40 9.10 4.64
N ARG A 80 6.43 8.25 4.51
CA ARG A 80 6.32 6.97 3.80
C ARG A 80 5.26 6.07 4.41
N ASN A 81 5.22 5.96 5.74
CA ASN A 81 4.23 5.16 6.44
C ASN A 81 2.79 5.68 6.24
N LEU A 82 2.59 7.00 6.24
CA LEU A 82 1.29 7.61 5.91
C LEU A 82 0.84 7.23 4.49
N VAL A 83 1.71 7.43 3.50
CA VAL A 83 1.38 7.14 2.09
C VAL A 83 1.12 5.65 1.89
N ARG A 84 1.94 4.78 2.49
CA ARG A 84 1.76 3.34 2.44
C ARG A 84 0.44 2.90 3.08
N GLY A 85 0.12 3.41 4.27
CA GLY A 85 -1.14 3.13 4.95
C GLY A 85 -2.34 3.57 4.12
N PHE A 86 -2.25 4.75 3.49
CA PHE A 86 -3.25 5.21 2.53
C PHE A 86 -3.39 4.25 1.35
N PHE A 87 -2.30 3.86 0.67
CA PHE A 87 -2.38 2.95 -0.49
C PHE A 87 -2.99 1.59 -0.12
N MET A 88 -2.66 1.04 1.04
CA MET A 88 -3.26 -0.20 1.55
C MET A 88 -4.78 -0.09 1.72
N ASN A 89 -5.27 1.06 2.20
CA ASN A 89 -6.71 1.29 2.35
C ASN A 89 -7.37 1.56 1.00
N ALA A 90 -6.80 2.49 0.23
CA ALA A 90 -7.35 2.95 -1.04
C ALA A 90 -7.50 1.80 -2.04
N SER A 91 -6.47 0.96 -2.17
CA SER A 91 -6.50 -0.20 -3.10
C SER A 91 -7.64 -1.17 -2.78
N SER A 92 -7.92 -1.42 -1.50
CA SER A 92 -9.04 -2.27 -1.07
C SER A 92 -10.43 -1.66 -1.34
N MET A 93 -10.49 -0.34 -1.51
CA MET A 93 -11.71 0.44 -1.72
C MET A 93 -11.92 0.83 -3.19
N LEU A 94 -11.02 0.49 -4.11
CA LEU A 94 -11.16 0.80 -5.53
C LEU A 94 -12.11 -0.18 -6.23
N TRP A 95 -12.80 0.24 -7.29
CA TRP A 95 -13.33 -0.72 -8.28
C TRP A 95 -12.20 -1.40 -9.07
N PRO A 96 -12.42 -2.57 -9.70
CA PRO A 96 -11.37 -3.29 -10.43
C PRO A 96 -10.69 -2.47 -11.56
N ASP A 97 -11.42 -1.51 -12.13
CA ASP A 97 -11.00 -0.53 -13.13
C ASP A 97 -10.76 0.87 -12.54
N GLY A 98 -10.82 1.01 -11.21
CA GLY A 98 -10.63 2.27 -10.53
C GLY A 98 -9.17 2.72 -10.43
N GLU A 99 -8.99 3.99 -10.11
CA GLU A 99 -7.69 4.66 -10.09
C GLU A 99 -7.41 5.34 -8.74
N ILE A 100 -6.16 5.29 -8.29
CA ILE A 100 -5.64 6.14 -7.20
C ILE A 100 -4.74 7.20 -7.80
N HIS A 101 -5.01 8.46 -7.51
CA HIS A 101 -4.20 9.59 -7.95
C HIS A 101 -3.50 10.21 -6.74
N VAL A 102 -2.18 10.39 -6.81
CA VAL A 102 -1.41 11.08 -5.76
C VAL A 102 -0.67 12.24 -6.38
N ASN A 103 -0.95 13.45 -5.90
CA ASN A 103 -0.18 14.64 -6.27
C ASN A 103 0.99 14.80 -5.30
N HIS A 104 2.22 14.81 -5.81
CA HIS A 104 3.40 14.87 -4.97
C HIS A 104 4.56 15.62 -5.62
N LYS A 105 5.43 16.19 -4.79
CA LYS A 105 6.68 16.82 -5.20
C LYS A 105 7.69 15.74 -5.62
N ILE A 106 8.48 16.01 -6.66
CA ILE A 106 9.41 15.01 -7.21
C ILE A 106 10.89 15.35 -7.02
N THR A 107 11.19 16.47 -6.37
CA THR A 107 12.56 16.89 -6.06
C THR A 107 12.91 16.57 -4.60
N ALA A 108 14.20 16.51 -4.28
CA ALA A 108 14.66 16.32 -2.91
C ALA A 108 14.15 17.45 -1.99
N PRO A 109 13.85 17.15 -0.71
CA PRO A 109 13.90 15.82 -0.07
C PRO A 109 12.65 14.95 -0.34
N PHE A 110 11.60 15.51 -0.95
CA PHE A 110 10.32 14.82 -1.16
C PHE A 110 10.43 13.57 -2.05
N SER A 111 11.36 13.57 -3.01
CA SER A 111 11.66 12.39 -3.84
C SER A 111 12.09 11.15 -3.03
N ASP A 112 12.53 11.30 -1.78
CA ASP A 112 12.96 10.18 -0.93
C ASP A 112 11.81 9.44 -0.25
N TRP A 113 10.59 9.93 -0.45
CA TRP A 113 9.39 9.21 -0.05
C TRP A 113 9.12 8.00 -0.96
N LYS A 114 9.77 7.93 -2.14
CA LYS A 114 9.67 6.84 -3.14
C LYS A 114 8.24 6.35 -3.36
N ILE A 115 7.34 7.25 -3.75
CA ILE A 115 5.90 6.97 -3.96
C ILE A 115 5.64 5.73 -4.82
N LEU A 116 6.41 5.52 -5.90
CA LEU A 116 6.29 4.36 -6.79
C LEU A 116 6.55 3.03 -6.08
N GLU A 117 7.56 3.01 -5.20
CA GLU A 117 7.92 1.83 -4.40
C GLU A 117 6.77 1.47 -3.45
N LEU A 118 6.26 2.46 -2.72
CA LEU A 118 5.15 2.29 -1.77
C LEU A 118 3.87 1.81 -2.45
N ALA A 119 3.58 2.31 -3.66
CA ALA A 119 2.44 1.86 -4.45
C ALA A 119 2.60 0.40 -4.87
N SER A 120 3.78 0.01 -5.36
CA SER A 120 4.10 -1.38 -5.75
C SER A 120 3.93 -2.35 -4.59
N GLU A 121 4.38 -1.97 -3.38
CA GLU A 121 4.16 -2.75 -2.15
C GLU A 121 2.67 -3.02 -1.85
N CYS A 122 1.78 -2.17 -2.38
CA CYS A 122 0.33 -2.24 -2.19
C CYS A 122 -0.42 -2.79 -3.40
N SER A 123 0.25 -3.58 -4.26
CA SER A 123 -0.32 -4.18 -5.48
C SER A 123 -0.89 -3.15 -6.47
N LEU A 124 -0.30 -1.96 -6.49
CA LEU A 124 -0.65 -0.91 -7.44
C LEU A 124 0.43 -0.81 -8.52
N ILE A 125 0.00 -0.54 -9.75
CA ILE A 125 0.89 -0.27 -10.88
C ILE A 125 0.69 1.16 -11.33
N LEU A 126 1.79 1.85 -11.67
CA LEU A 126 1.73 3.16 -12.28
C LEU A 126 1.22 3.01 -13.71
N THR A 127 0.16 3.72 -14.06
CA THR A 127 -0.39 3.74 -15.42
C THR A 127 -0.04 5.03 -16.14
N GLU A 128 -0.08 6.16 -15.42
CA GLU A 128 0.25 7.48 -15.98
C GLU A 128 1.00 8.32 -14.94
N LEU A 129 1.86 9.22 -15.44
CA LEU A 129 2.60 10.19 -14.64
C LEU A 129 2.56 11.54 -15.34
N ASP A 130 1.66 12.41 -14.87
CA ASP A 130 1.44 13.72 -15.49
C ASP A 130 2.14 14.85 -14.72
N ASP A 131 2.45 15.94 -15.42
CA ASP A 131 2.81 17.21 -14.79
C ASP A 131 1.65 17.71 -13.91
N PHE A 132 1.91 17.95 -12.63
CA PHE A 132 0.97 18.72 -11.82
C PHE A 132 1.23 20.21 -12.06
N LYS A 133 0.29 20.85 -12.73
CA LYS A 133 0.32 22.26 -13.10
C LYS A 133 -0.81 23.00 -12.38
N ILE A 134 -0.46 23.99 -11.57
CA ILE A 134 -1.44 24.71 -10.75
C ILE A 134 -2.45 25.46 -11.62
N GLU A 135 -2.00 25.91 -12.79
CA GLU A 135 -2.78 26.58 -13.83
C GLU A 135 -3.92 25.71 -14.39
N HIS A 136 -3.84 24.39 -14.26
CA HIS A 136 -4.93 23.49 -14.66
C HIS A 136 -6.08 23.46 -13.65
N TYR A 137 -5.92 24.09 -12.48
CA TYR A 137 -6.91 24.10 -11.40
C TYR A 137 -7.28 25.54 -11.02
N PRO A 138 -8.09 26.24 -11.85
CA PRO A 138 -8.51 27.61 -11.54
C PRO A 138 -9.13 27.72 -10.15
N GLY A 139 -8.64 28.69 -9.37
CA GLY A 139 -9.07 28.91 -7.98
C GLY A 139 -8.31 28.10 -6.92
N TYR A 140 -7.53 27.09 -7.30
CA TYR A 140 -6.67 26.38 -6.37
C TYR A 140 -5.44 27.23 -6.02
N ASN A 141 -5.21 27.38 -4.72
CA ASN A 141 -4.05 28.06 -4.17
C ASN A 141 -3.49 27.17 -3.06
N ASN A 142 -2.25 26.71 -3.20
CA ASN A 142 -1.65 25.85 -2.18
C ASN A 142 -1.40 26.64 -0.89
N LYS A 143 -1.72 26.02 0.26
CA LYS A 143 -1.65 26.65 1.59
C LYS A 143 -0.78 25.81 2.51
N ARG A 144 -0.12 26.44 3.48
CA ARG A 144 0.66 25.74 4.50
C ARG A 144 -0.25 24.93 5.44
N GLY A 145 0.31 23.87 6.01
CA GLY A 145 -0.48 22.91 6.79
C GLY A 145 -0.67 23.25 8.27
N SER A 146 0.05 24.22 8.84
CA SER A 146 0.00 24.53 10.28
C SER A 146 0.54 25.93 10.60
N SER A 147 0.50 26.29 11.89
CA SER A 147 0.98 27.57 12.46
C SER A 147 0.17 28.81 12.08
N SER A 148 0.58 29.98 12.60
CA SER A 148 0.00 31.28 12.24
C SER A 148 0.07 31.60 10.74
N ARG A 149 0.95 30.91 10.01
CA ARG A 149 1.15 31.07 8.56
C ARG A 149 0.41 30.03 7.73
N CYS A 150 -0.49 29.24 8.32
CA CYS A 150 -1.19 28.16 7.61
C CYS A 150 -1.91 28.65 6.34
N ASP A 151 -2.52 29.83 6.35
CA ASP A 151 -3.21 30.37 5.17
C ASP A 151 -2.29 31.08 4.15
N GLU A 152 -0.96 31.06 4.35
CA GLU A 152 0.01 31.56 3.38
C GLU A 152 0.39 30.48 2.36
N PRO A 153 0.79 30.87 1.14
CA PRO A 153 1.34 29.94 0.17
C PRO A 153 2.73 29.42 0.57
N PHE A 154 3.11 28.31 -0.04
CA PHE A 154 4.47 27.76 0.02
C PHE A 154 5.00 27.51 -1.39
N TYR A 155 6.33 27.40 -1.53
CA TYR A 155 6.93 27.06 -2.81
C TYR A 155 6.60 25.61 -3.17
N LEU A 156 5.86 25.42 -4.26
CA LEU A 156 5.38 24.11 -4.67
C LEU A 156 6.51 23.28 -5.32
N GLY A 157 7.34 23.91 -6.16
CA GLY A 157 8.38 23.22 -6.93
C GLY A 157 7.80 22.28 -7.99
N GLU A 158 8.65 21.40 -8.54
CA GLU A 158 8.20 20.42 -9.53
C GLU A 158 7.33 19.34 -8.88
N CYS A 159 6.14 19.18 -9.43
CA CYS A 159 5.14 18.23 -8.93
C CYS A 159 4.63 17.34 -10.07
N ARG A 160 4.20 16.15 -9.71
CA ARG A 160 3.57 15.19 -10.61
C ARG A 160 2.28 14.65 -10.01
N THR A 161 1.37 14.24 -10.88
CA THR A 161 0.21 13.41 -10.57
C THR A 161 0.55 11.97 -10.93
N PHE A 162 0.76 11.14 -9.91
CA PHE A 162 0.93 9.70 -10.08
C PHE A 162 -0.44 9.05 -10.17
N LYS A 163 -0.74 8.33 -11.26
CA LYS A 163 -1.98 7.58 -11.40
C LYS A 163 -1.71 6.10 -11.36
N PHE A 164 -2.43 5.41 -10.48
CA PHE A 164 -2.24 4.00 -10.22
C PHE A 164 -3.53 3.22 -10.40
N ASN A 165 -3.40 2.00 -10.90
CA ASN A 165 -4.47 1.01 -10.93
C ASN A 165 -4.06 -0.22 -10.12
N LEU A 166 -5.03 -1.05 -9.77
CA LEU A 166 -4.75 -2.38 -9.23
C LEU A 166 -3.95 -3.19 -10.27
N CYS A 167 -2.96 -3.94 -9.80
CA CYS A 167 -2.22 -4.82 -10.69
C CYS A 167 -3.17 -5.86 -11.33
N PRO A 168 -2.96 -6.28 -12.59
CA PRO A 168 -3.90 -7.16 -13.31
C PRO A 168 -4.20 -8.47 -12.57
N ALA A 169 -3.21 -9.04 -11.88
CA ALA A 169 -3.40 -10.24 -11.07
C ALA A 169 -4.43 -10.02 -9.95
N THR A 170 -4.31 -8.93 -9.20
CA THR A 170 -5.26 -8.55 -8.14
C THR A 170 -6.65 -8.26 -8.71
N THR A 171 -6.72 -7.54 -9.83
CA THR A 171 -7.98 -7.26 -10.53
C THR A 171 -8.70 -8.54 -10.96
N ASN A 172 -7.97 -9.52 -11.49
CA ASN A 172 -8.54 -10.81 -11.91
C ASN A 172 -9.06 -11.61 -10.70
N ILE A 173 -8.30 -11.65 -9.59
CA ILE A 173 -8.76 -12.32 -8.35
C ILE A 173 -10.05 -11.68 -7.85
N ILE A 174 -10.14 -10.36 -7.79
CA ILE A 174 -11.34 -9.65 -7.33
C ILE A 174 -12.55 -9.96 -8.22
N LYS A 175 -12.35 -10.02 -9.55
CA LYS A 175 -13.42 -10.40 -10.50
C LYS A 175 -13.89 -11.83 -10.29
N ILE A 176 -12.95 -12.78 -10.11
CA ILE A 176 -13.26 -14.19 -9.85
C ILE A 176 -14.04 -14.35 -8.56
N VAL A 177 -13.54 -13.79 -7.44
CA VAL A 177 -14.21 -13.88 -6.12
C VAL A 177 -15.64 -13.34 -6.18
N ARG A 178 -15.86 -12.25 -6.92
CA ARG A 178 -17.20 -11.70 -7.14
C ARG A 178 -18.10 -12.61 -7.96
N ASN A 179 -17.60 -13.10 -9.10
CA ASN A 179 -18.40 -13.95 -9.99
C ASN A 179 -18.82 -15.25 -9.31
N LEU A 180 -17.99 -15.76 -8.39
CA LEU A 180 -18.26 -17.00 -7.68
C LEU A 180 -19.15 -16.82 -6.43
N ASN A 181 -19.58 -15.60 -6.08
CA ASN A 181 -20.30 -15.31 -4.82
C ASN A 181 -19.67 -15.97 -3.58
N LEU A 182 -18.35 -16.17 -3.60
CA LEU A 182 -17.66 -16.83 -2.50
C LEU A 182 -17.52 -15.83 -1.34
N THR A 183 -18.53 -15.79 -0.47
CA THR A 183 -18.30 -15.45 0.93
C THR A 183 -17.44 -16.57 1.51
N THR A 184 -16.17 -16.25 1.73
CA THR A 184 -15.11 -17.17 2.10
C THR A 184 -15.41 -17.90 3.41
N SER A 185 -15.81 -19.17 3.31
CA SER A 185 -15.68 -20.16 4.38
C SER A 185 -15.75 -21.57 3.81
N GLN A 186 -14.77 -21.97 3.00
CA GLN A 186 -14.51 -23.40 2.73
C GLN A 186 -13.00 -23.63 2.61
N ASN A 187 -12.43 -24.25 3.64
CA ASN A 187 -11.10 -24.83 3.62
C ASN A 187 -11.18 -26.14 2.82
N PHE A 188 -10.57 -26.19 1.64
CA PHE A 188 -10.35 -27.44 0.94
C PHE A 188 -9.00 -28.03 1.35
N PRO A 189 -8.95 -29.25 1.91
CA PRO A 189 -7.69 -29.93 2.17
C PRO A 189 -7.09 -30.40 0.84
N ILE A 190 -5.87 -29.93 0.53
CA ILE A 190 -5.12 -30.35 -0.67
C ILE A 190 -4.12 -31.45 -0.24
N PRO A 191 -4.08 -32.62 -0.91
CA PRO A 191 -3.06 -33.62 -0.64
C PRO A 191 -1.72 -33.17 -1.26
N VAL A 192 -0.69 -33.00 -0.44
CA VAL A 192 0.67 -32.70 -0.90
C VAL A 192 1.44 -34.01 -1.08
N GLN A 193 1.65 -34.45 -2.33
CA GLN A 193 2.67 -35.47 -2.63
C GLN A 193 4.04 -34.79 -2.78
N HIS A 194 4.99 -35.14 -1.93
CA HIS A 194 6.39 -34.70 -2.07
C HIS A 194 7.10 -35.54 -3.12
N GLN A 195 7.65 -34.90 -4.16
CA GLN A 195 8.75 -35.45 -4.94
C GLN A 195 10.01 -34.65 -4.62
N LEU A 196 11.02 -35.36 -4.11
CA LEU A 196 12.32 -34.82 -3.72
C LEU A 196 13.14 -34.54 -4.99
N VAL A 197 13.62 -33.30 -5.13
CA VAL A 197 14.56 -32.86 -6.18
C VAL A 197 15.99 -32.94 -5.61
N PRO A 198 17.03 -33.28 -6.41
CA PRO A 198 18.36 -33.61 -5.87
C PRO A 198 19.10 -32.46 -5.16
N PHE A 199 20.02 -32.88 -4.28
CA PHE A 199 20.67 -32.14 -3.21
C PHE A 199 21.82 -31.22 -3.70
N ASP A 200 21.68 -29.89 -3.58
CA ASP A 200 22.78 -28.89 -3.66
C ASP A 200 23.02 -28.35 -2.23
N HIS A 201 24.28 -28.26 -1.77
CA HIS A 201 24.59 -27.72 -0.44
C HIS A 201 24.11 -26.27 -0.23
N ARG A 202 23.86 -25.49 -1.30
CA ARG A 202 23.22 -24.16 -1.22
C ARG A 202 21.72 -24.21 -0.91
N PHE A 203 21.04 -25.30 -1.31
CA PHE A 203 19.63 -25.58 -1.00
C PHE A 203 19.37 -25.57 0.51
N ASN A 204 20.35 -26.04 1.29
CA ASN A 204 20.26 -26.10 2.75
C ASN A 204 20.25 -24.70 3.38
N GLU A 205 21.01 -23.74 2.87
CA GLU A 205 21.07 -22.42 3.50
C GLU A 205 19.78 -21.63 3.27
N CYS A 206 19.21 -21.65 2.06
CA CYS A 206 17.92 -21.01 1.79
C CYS A 206 16.79 -21.66 2.59
N HIS A 207 16.74 -23.01 2.63
CA HIS A 207 15.75 -23.72 3.44
C HIS A 207 15.95 -23.51 4.94
N ARG A 208 17.18 -23.42 5.44
CA ARG A 208 17.46 -23.11 6.85
C ARG A 208 17.00 -21.71 7.24
N ILE A 209 17.20 -20.73 6.36
CA ILE A 209 16.85 -19.32 6.60
C ILE A 209 15.34 -19.10 6.45
N PHE A 210 14.73 -19.63 5.40
CA PHE A 210 13.34 -19.36 5.02
C PHE A 210 12.39 -20.53 5.22
N GLY A 211 12.84 -21.69 5.72
CA GLY A 211 11.99 -22.88 5.86
C GLY A 211 10.76 -22.64 6.73
N ARG A 212 10.90 -21.90 7.84
CA ARG A 212 9.76 -21.48 8.66
C ARG A 212 8.78 -20.59 7.91
N TYR A 213 9.29 -19.65 7.11
CA TYR A 213 8.47 -18.78 6.26
C TYR A 213 7.74 -19.57 5.18
N LEU A 214 8.42 -20.52 4.53
CA LEU A 214 7.84 -21.38 3.51
C LEU A 214 6.73 -22.27 4.07
N ASN A 215 6.97 -22.93 5.21
CA ASN A 215 5.95 -23.71 5.92
C ASN A 215 4.77 -22.82 6.32
N HIS A 216 5.06 -21.64 6.86
CA HIS A 216 4.03 -20.70 7.26
C HIS A 216 3.17 -20.23 6.07
N ILE A 217 3.74 -20.01 4.89
CA ILE A 217 2.96 -19.71 3.67
C ILE A 217 2.09 -20.90 3.25
N GLU A 218 2.59 -22.13 3.39
CA GLU A 218 1.79 -23.32 3.10
C GLU A 218 0.60 -23.44 4.06
N GLU A 219 0.81 -23.20 5.35
CA GLU A 219 -0.24 -23.23 6.38
C GLU A 219 -1.28 -22.10 6.22
N THR A 220 -0.84 -20.93 5.78
CA THR A 220 -1.70 -19.73 5.65
C THR A 220 -2.28 -19.54 4.25
N PHE A 221 -2.01 -20.47 3.33
CA PHE A 221 -2.44 -20.37 1.95
C PHE A 221 -3.98 -20.26 1.84
N GLY A 222 -4.46 -19.15 1.29
CA GLY A 222 -5.90 -18.87 1.13
C GLY A 222 -6.55 -18.11 2.29
N SER A 223 -5.79 -17.73 3.33
CA SER A 223 -6.30 -16.92 4.43
C SER A 223 -6.57 -15.46 4.03
N ILE A 224 -7.78 -14.96 4.32
CA ILE A 224 -8.26 -13.62 3.94
C ILE A 224 -7.86 -12.49 4.92
N SER A 225 -7.42 -12.84 6.13
CA SER A 225 -7.00 -11.86 7.15
C SER A 225 -5.48 -11.72 7.25
N TYR A 226 -4.76 -12.24 6.27
CA TYR A 226 -3.32 -12.41 6.32
C TYR A 226 -2.57 -11.21 5.73
N ASP A 227 -1.77 -10.52 6.55
CA ASP A 227 -0.90 -9.44 6.09
C ASP A 227 0.39 -10.01 5.50
N VAL A 228 0.32 -10.36 4.21
CA VAL A 228 1.45 -10.88 3.43
C VAL A 228 2.66 -9.95 3.52
N HIS A 229 2.45 -8.63 3.52
CA HIS A 229 3.57 -7.70 3.50
C HIS A 229 4.35 -7.75 4.81
N SER A 230 3.66 -7.65 5.95
CA SER A 230 4.32 -7.71 7.27
C SER A 230 5.10 -9.02 7.43
N CYS A 231 4.51 -10.14 7.04
CA CYS A 231 5.16 -11.45 7.09
C CYS A 231 6.39 -11.56 6.19
N VAL A 232 6.32 -11.06 4.95
CA VAL A 232 7.49 -11.06 4.03
C VAL A 232 8.61 -10.17 4.58
N ARG A 233 8.28 -8.97 5.06
CA ARG A 233 9.27 -8.03 5.61
C ARG A 233 9.96 -8.63 6.84
N GLU A 234 9.20 -9.25 7.73
CA GLU A 234 9.74 -9.91 8.91
C GLU A 234 10.59 -11.14 8.54
N ALA A 235 10.16 -11.95 7.58
CA ALA A 235 10.94 -13.09 7.08
C ALA A 235 12.28 -12.64 6.47
N LEU A 236 12.30 -11.52 5.73
CA LEU A 236 13.55 -10.94 5.20
C LEU A 236 14.46 -10.45 6.33
N ARG A 237 13.91 -9.73 7.32
CA ARG A 237 14.68 -9.23 8.46
C ARG A 237 15.32 -10.38 9.25
N VAL A 238 14.50 -11.32 9.72
CA VAL A 238 14.94 -12.51 10.47
C VAL A 238 15.89 -13.35 9.62
N GLY A 239 15.63 -13.46 8.32
CA GLY A 239 16.48 -14.20 7.41
C GLY A 239 17.87 -13.58 7.27
N PHE A 240 17.95 -12.26 7.11
CA PHE A 240 19.23 -11.53 7.02
C PHE A 240 20.01 -11.63 8.32
N GLU A 241 19.36 -11.45 9.47
CA GLU A 241 20.01 -11.61 10.77
C GLU A 241 20.55 -13.04 10.95
N THR A 242 19.78 -14.05 10.56
CA THR A 242 20.19 -15.47 10.65
C THR A 242 21.37 -15.78 9.73
N TYR A 243 21.39 -15.18 8.54
CA TYR A 243 22.49 -15.28 7.58
C TYR A 243 23.78 -14.67 8.17
N MET A 244 23.71 -13.46 8.71
CA MET A 244 24.87 -12.74 9.26
C MET A 244 25.41 -13.38 10.54
N ARG A 245 24.54 -13.90 11.42
CA ARG A 245 24.95 -14.61 12.65
C ARG A 245 25.67 -15.93 12.37
N ALA A 246 25.35 -16.61 11.26
CA ALA A 246 25.92 -17.92 10.96
C ALA A 246 27.42 -17.87 10.63
N VAL A 247 27.87 -16.81 9.94
CA VAL A 247 29.29 -16.59 9.63
C VAL A 247 29.59 -15.09 9.73
N PRO A 248 30.16 -14.61 10.84
CA PRO A 248 30.53 -13.21 11.00
C PRO A 248 31.49 -12.75 9.91
N GLY A 249 31.26 -11.56 9.34
CA GLY A 249 32.11 -10.97 8.30
C GLY A 249 31.86 -11.47 6.86
N ARG A 250 30.88 -12.35 6.65
CA ARG A 250 30.46 -12.77 5.29
C ARG A 250 29.83 -11.58 4.52
N PRO A 251 29.97 -11.53 3.18
CA PRO A 251 29.43 -10.44 2.38
C PRO A 251 27.91 -10.53 2.21
N GLU A 252 27.26 -9.37 2.06
CA GLU A 252 25.81 -9.25 1.81
C GLU A 252 25.40 -9.84 0.45
N SER A 253 26.31 -9.86 -0.53
CA SER A 253 26.08 -10.45 -1.85
C SER A 253 25.70 -11.93 -1.79
N GLY A 254 26.20 -12.66 -0.79
CA GLY A 254 25.77 -14.04 -0.59
C GLY A 254 24.31 -14.16 -0.11
N TYR A 255 23.78 -13.16 0.60
CA TYR A 255 22.36 -13.14 0.99
C TYR A 255 21.46 -12.88 -0.23
N ILE A 256 21.93 -12.05 -1.18
CA ILE A 256 21.25 -11.88 -2.48
C ILE A 256 21.12 -13.24 -3.18
N GLY A 257 22.17 -14.05 -3.21
CA GLY A 257 22.11 -15.41 -3.75
C GLY A 257 21.14 -16.35 -3.02
N VAL A 258 20.89 -16.13 -1.72
CA VAL A 258 19.83 -16.85 -0.97
C VAL A 258 18.43 -16.38 -1.40
N LEU A 259 18.23 -15.07 -1.63
CA LEU A 259 16.97 -14.51 -2.11
C LEU A 259 16.65 -14.96 -3.54
N GLU A 260 17.66 -15.09 -4.40
CA GLU A 260 17.50 -15.65 -5.75
C GLU A 260 17.02 -17.11 -5.72
N GLN A 261 17.54 -17.91 -4.79
CA GLN A 261 17.05 -19.27 -4.56
C GLN A 261 15.60 -19.29 -4.03
N LEU A 262 15.25 -18.40 -3.11
CA LEU A 262 13.87 -18.27 -2.62
C LEU A 262 12.90 -17.89 -3.76
N ARG A 263 13.33 -16.99 -4.66
CA ARG A 263 12.60 -16.64 -5.88
C ARG A 263 12.46 -17.85 -6.79
N HIS A 264 13.53 -18.62 -7.00
CA HIS A 264 13.48 -19.85 -7.78
C HIS A 264 12.43 -20.84 -7.23
N PHE A 265 12.40 -21.07 -5.91
CA PHE A 265 11.38 -21.91 -5.29
C PHE A 265 9.96 -21.37 -5.48
N SER A 266 9.79 -20.05 -5.40
CA SER A 266 8.49 -19.41 -5.66
C SER A 266 8.00 -19.63 -7.09
N ILE A 267 8.91 -19.59 -8.07
CA ILE A 267 8.63 -19.89 -9.49
C ILE A 267 8.26 -21.37 -9.65
N VAL A 268 9.06 -22.28 -9.11
CA VAL A 268 8.82 -23.74 -9.17
C VAL A 268 7.47 -24.11 -8.55
N ARG A 269 7.15 -23.55 -7.37
CA ARG A 269 5.84 -23.73 -6.72
C ARG A 269 4.71 -23.23 -7.59
N SER A 270 4.86 -22.04 -8.18
CA SER A 270 3.86 -21.49 -9.09
C SER A 270 3.63 -22.39 -10.31
N GLN A 271 4.68 -22.96 -10.89
CA GLN A 271 4.57 -23.90 -11.99
C GLN A 271 3.86 -25.19 -11.57
N ARG A 272 4.17 -25.72 -10.38
CA ARG A 272 3.50 -26.89 -9.81
C ARG A 272 2.00 -26.64 -9.62
N LEU A 273 1.62 -25.49 -9.09
CA LEU A 273 0.22 -25.10 -8.94
C LEU A 273 -0.51 -25.03 -10.28
N ARG A 274 0.14 -24.50 -11.34
CA ARG A 274 -0.42 -24.53 -12.71
C ARG A 274 -0.64 -25.95 -13.21
N ASN A 275 0.32 -26.85 -13.00
CA ASN A 275 0.20 -28.24 -13.41
C ASN A 275 -0.94 -28.95 -12.66
N MET A 276 -1.08 -28.71 -11.36
CA MET A 276 -2.19 -29.24 -10.56
C MET A 276 -3.54 -28.72 -11.05
N LEU A 277 -3.63 -27.44 -11.41
CA LEU A 277 -4.85 -26.87 -11.97
C LEU A 277 -5.24 -27.55 -13.30
N LEU A 278 -4.26 -27.81 -14.17
CA LEU A 278 -4.49 -28.54 -15.43
C LEU A 278 -5.01 -29.96 -15.21
N GLN A 279 -4.52 -30.65 -14.17
CA GLN A 279 -5.01 -31.98 -13.82
C GLN A 279 -6.45 -31.96 -13.30
N LEU A 280 -6.82 -30.95 -12.50
CA LEU A 280 -8.19 -30.78 -12.00
C LEU A 280 -9.17 -30.48 -13.14
N ASP A 281 -8.77 -29.65 -14.11
CA ASP A 281 -9.58 -29.33 -15.29
C ASP A 281 -9.85 -30.57 -16.15
N GLN A 282 -8.85 -31.45 -16.32
CA GLN A 282 -8.98 -32.73 -17.02
C GLN A 282 -9.89 -33.74 -16.31
N GLN A 283 -10.14 -33.59 -15.00
CA GLN A 283 -11.04 -34.45 -14.23
C GLN A 283 -12.50 -33.99 -14.27
N LEU A 284 -12.77 -32.79 -14.80
CA LEU A 284 -14.11 -32.20 -14.90
C LEU A 284 -14.76 -32.37 -16.28
N ILE A 285 -14.08 -33.06 -17.21
CA ILE A 285 -14.56 -33.47 -18.54
C ILE A 285 -14.93 -34.96 -18.48
#